data_AF-A0AAW9CZP0-F1
#
_entry.id   AF-A0AAW9CZP0-F1
#
_cell.length_a   1.000
_cell.length_b   1.000
_cell.length_c   1.000
_cell.angle_alpha   90.00
_cell.angle_beta   90.00
_cell.angle_gamma   90.00
#
_symmetry.space_group_name_H-M   'P 1'
#
loop_
_entity.id
_entity.type
_entity.pdbx_description
1 polymer ?
#
loop_
_entity_poly.entity_id
_entity_poly.type
_entity_poly.pdbx_seq_one_letter_code
_entity_poly.pdbx_strand_id
1 'polypeptide(L)'
;MSSSRSYTPHPALGLATFVVLAVAGLFYVKWFPYYHKAFVAAEHHSIGQSILMGTAAHAPEPSLQAALDYAWAYGKAIWQAMVLGLLLGSAVQALLPAHWVARALGGTGFGSVAAGGLLALPGMMCTCCAAPVVAGLRERDASPGGALAFWLGNTVLNPAALVFMGFVLGWHWSALRLVLGVAMVFGVGYLINRLAGAQTRVVDDALRARLVAEQAAAGNAFVRWMRISRA
;
A
#
# COMPACT_ATOMS: atom_id res chain seq x y z
N MET A 1 31.25 -19.30 28.76
CA MET A 1 31.19 -18.02 28.02
C MET A 1 30.79 -18.32 26.59
N SER A 2 29.48 -18.33 26.32
CA SER A 2 28.97 -18.53 24.95
C SER A 2 29.07 -17.20 24.21
N SER A 3 29.87 -17.18 23.14
CA SER A 3 29.97 -16.05 22.22
C SER A 3 28.61 -15.89 21.53
N SER A 4 27.78 -14.99 22.04
CA SER A 4 26.60 -14.50 21.31
C SER A 4 27.11 -13.69 20.13
N ARG A 5 27.28 -14.35 18.98
CA ARG A 5 27.39 -13.67 17.70
C ARG A 5 26.13 -12.81 17.55
N SER A 6 26.29 -11.52 17.81
CA SER A 6 25.27 -10.52 17.55
C SER A 6 25.10 -10.48 16.04
N TYR A 7 24.17 -11.29 15.52
CA TYR A 7 23.77 -11.23 14.12
C TYR A 7 23.13 -9.85 13.93
N THR A 8 23.90 -8.90 13.42
CA THR A 8 23.39 -7.66 12.87
C THR A 8 22.85 -8.00 11.48
N PRO A 9 21.52 -8.13 11.28
CA PRO A 9 21.00 -8.24 9.92
C PRO A 9 21.50 -7.00 9.16
N HIS A 10 22.25 -7.21 8.07
CA HIS A 10 22.64 -6.12 7.21
C HIS A 10 21.37 -5.40 6.74
N PRO A 11 21.25 -4.06 6.91
CA PRO A 11 20.05 -3.32 6.55
C PRO A 11 19.67 -3.49 5.06
N ALA A 12 20.67 -3.76 4.22
CA ALA A 12 20.48 -4.10 2.81
C ALA A 12 19.74 -5.43 2.58
N LEU A 13 19.99 -6.44 3.43
CA LEU A 13 19.32 -7.75 3.33
C LEU A 13 17.83 -7.62 3.66
N GLY A 14 17.48 -6.88 4.73
CA GLY A 14 16.09 -6.62 5.08
C GLY A 14 15.32 -5.88 3.98
N LEU A 15 15.95 -4.87 3.39
CA LEU A 15 15.38 -4.16 2.23
C LEU A 15 15.20 -5.08 1.02
N ALA A 16 16.22 -5.88 0.68
CA ALA A 16 16.14 -6.83 -0.43
C ALA A 16 15.01 -7.85 -0.22
N THR A 17 14.90 -8.42 0.99
CA THR A 17 13.81 -9.34 1.34
C THR A 17 12.45 -8.67 1.18
N PHE A 18 12.29 -7.43 1.66
CA PHE A 18 11.03 -6.69 1.49
C PHE A 18 10.71 -6.45 0.01
N VAL A 19 11.69 -5.97 -0.77
CA VAL A 19 11.49 -5.68 -2.20
C VAL A 19 11.10 -6.95 -2.95
N VAL A 20 11.77 -8.07 -2.70
CA VAL A 20 11.42 -9.36 -3.31
C VAL A 20 10.00 -9.79 -2.92
N LEU A 21 9.65 -9.70 -1.63
CA LEU A 21 8.31 -10.05 -1.14
C LEU A 21 7.24 -9.15 -1.75
N ALA A 22 7.48 -7.85 -1.84
CA ALA A 22 6.57 -6.88 -2.44
C ALA A 22 6.41 -7.12 -3.94
N VAL A 23 7.51 -7.24 -4.68
CA VAL A 23 7.46 -7.44 -6.13
C VAL A 23 6.81 -8.79 -6.47
N ALA A 24 7.25 -9.88 -5.87
CA ALA A 24 6.71 -11.21 -6.15
C ALA A 24 5.24 -11.33 -5.71
N GLY A 25 4.90 -10.82 -4.51
CA GLY A 25 3.55 -10.85 -3.99
C GLY A 25 2.58 -10.00 -4.80
N LEU A 26 2.95 -8.75 -5.12
CA LEU A 26 2.13 -7.89 -5.97
C LEU A 26 2.02 -8.44 -7.38
N PHE A 27 3.10 -9.00 -7.92
CA PHE A 27 3.06 -9.61 -9.24
C PHE A 27 2.04 -10.75 -9.29
N TYR A 28 2.14 -11.70 -8.36
CA TYR A 28 1.27 -12.86 -8.30
C TYR A 28 -0.20 -12.51 -8.01
N VAL A 29 -0.45 -11.67 -7.01
CA VAL A 29 -1.82 -11.39 -6.54
C VAL A 29 -2.54 -10.33 -7.40
N LYS A 30 -1.79 -9.41 -8.03
CA LYS A 30 -2.38 -8.25 -8.71
C LYS A 30 -2.02 -8.18 -10.18
N TRP A 31 -0.74 -8.08 -10.51
CA TRP A 31 -0.34 -7.81 -11.90
C TRP A 31 -0.67 -8.96 -12.83
N PHE A 32 -0.33 -10.19 -12.46
CA PHE A 32 -0.59 -11.38 -13.27
C PHE A 32 -2.09 -11.52 -13.62
N PRO A 33 -3.04 -11.54 -12.65
CA PRO A 33 -4.46 -11.67 -12.99
C PRO A 33 -5.02 -10.45 -13.72
N TYR A 34 -4.55 -9.23 -13.44
CA TYR A 34 -5.06 -8.03 -14.10
C TYR A 34 -4.53 -7.84 -15.51
N TYR A 35 -3.30 -8.27 -15.78
CA TYR A 35 -2.72 -8.26 -17.12
C TYR A 35 -3.58 -9.07 -18.09
N HIS A 36 -3.96 -10.30 -17.71
CA HIS A 36 -4.84 -11.13 -18.53
C HIS A 36 -6.24 -10.50 -18.70
N LYS A 37 -6.80 -9.91 -17.64
CA LYS A 37 -8.10 -9.22 -17.72
C LYS A 37 -8.06 -7.96 -18.60
N ALA A 38 -6.91 -7.32 -18.77
CA ALA A 38 -6.79 -6.13 -19.62
C ALA A 38 -7.05 -6.45 -21.09
N PHE A 39 -6.58 -7.59 -21.60
CA PHE A 39 -6.85 -8.02 -22.97
C PHE A 39 -8.31 -8.39 -23.18
N VAL A 40 -8.91 -9.11 -22.24
CA VAL A 40 -10.35 -9.43 -22.27
C VAL A 40 -11.20 -8.15 -22.27
N ALA A 41 -10.84 -7.16 -21.44
CA ALA A 41 -11.52 -5.88 -21.41
C ALA A 41 -11.34 -5.08 -22.70
N ALA A 42 -10.17 -5.16 -23.34
CA ALA A 42 -9.90 -4.51 -24.62
C ALA A 42 -10.71 -5.12 -25.77
N GLU A 43 -10.88 -6.44 -25.79
CA GLU A 43 -11.61 -7.14 -26.85
C GLU A 43 -13.13 -7.09 -26.68
N HIS A 44 -13.62 -7.25 -25.46
CA HIS A 44 -15.05 -7.41 -25.17
C HIS A 44 -15.71 -6.19 -24.54
N HIS A 45 -14.96 -5.12 -24.29
CA HIS A 45 -15.44 -3.93 -23.58
C HIS A 45 -16.15 -4.27 -22.25
N SER A 46 -15.72 -5.36 -21.59
CA SER A 46 -16.32 -5.88 -20.35
C SER A 46 -15.25 -6.48 -19.43
N ILE A 47 -15.44 -6.33 -18.12
CA ILE A 47 -14.53 -6.86 -17.07
C ILE A 47 -15.02 -8.23 -16.57
N GLY A 48 -16.02 -8.82 -17.24
CA GLY A 48 -16.68 -10.05 -16.84
C GLY A 48 -17.87 -9.82 -15.90
N GLN A 49 -18.35 -10.90 -15.30
CA GLN A 49 -19.53 -10.88 -14.44
C GLN A 49 -19.29 -10.10 -13.14
N SER A 50 -20.31 -9.36 -12.70
CA SER A 50 -20.29 -8.65 -11.42
C SER A 50 -20.30 -9.65 -10.25
N ILE A 51 -19.54 -9.36 -9.18
CA ILE A 51 -19.57 -10.17 -7.94
C ILE A 51 -20.97 -10.21 -7.34
N LEU A 52 -21.75 -9.14 -7.50
CA LEU A 52 -23.11 -9.04 -6.95
C LEU A 52 -24.15 -9.82 -7.77
N MET A 53 -23.96 -9.88 -9.10
CA MET A 53 -24.93 -10.49 -10.02
C MET A 53 -24.60 -11.95 -10.34
N GLY A 54 -23.32 -12.32 -10.28
CA GLY A 54 -22.86 -13.59 -10.82
C GLY A 54 -23.30 -13.74 -12.28
N THR A 55 -24.02 -14.81 -12.60
CA THR A 55 -24.60 -15.05 -13.92
C THR A 55 -26.05 -14.58 -14.06
N ALA A 56 -26.63 -13.98 -13.01
CA ALA A 56 -28.00 -13.51 -13.03
C ALA A 56 -28.14 -12.26 -13.91
N ALA A 57 -29.31 -12.12 -14.55
CA ALA A 57 -29.62 -10.97 -15.39
C ALA A 57 -29.84 -9.68 -14.58
N HIS A 58 -30.29 -9.79 -13.33
CA HIS A 58 -30.67 -8.67 -12.46
C HIS A 58 -30.17 -8.86 -11.03
N ALA A 59 -30.12 -7.76 -10.26
CA ALA A 59 -29.68 -7.76 -8.87
C ALA A 59 -30.59 -8.63 -7.99
N PRO A 60 -30.03 -9.35 -7.00
CA PRO A 60 -30.87 -9.91 -5.95
C PRO A 60 -31.58 -8.79 -5.18
N GLU A 61 -32.81 -9.07 -4.75
CA GLU A 61 -33.57 -8.16 -3.89
C GLU A 61 -32.80 -7.86 -2.59
N PRO A 62 -32.80 -6.60 -2.09
CA PRO A 62 -32.10 -6.24 -0.87
C PRO A 62 -32.55 -7.09 0.32
N SER A 63 -31.65 -7.93 0.83
CA SER A 63 -31.91 -8.82 1.96
C SER A 63 -30.63 -9.08 2.75
N LEU A 64 -30.78 -9.49 4.02
CA LEU A 64 -29.63 -9.87 4.84
C LEU A 64 -28.84 -11.04 4.21
N GLN A 65 -29.56 -12.00 3.63
CA GLN A 65 -28.95 -13.13 2.96
C GLN A 65 -28.11 -12.67 1.75
N ALA A 66 -28.67 -11.80 0.89
CA ALA A 66 -27.91 -11.25 -0.24
C ALA A 66 -26.66 -10.47 0.22
N ALA A 67 -26.74 -9.76 1.35
CA ALA A 67 -25.58 -9.08 1.93
C ALA A 67 -24.50 -10.06 2.42
N LEU A 68 -24.89 -11.15 3.08
CA LEU A 68 -23.97 -12.20 3.53
C LEU A 68 -23.33 -12.94 2.35
N ASP A 69 -24.10 -13.26 1.33
CA ASP A 69 -23.61 -13.92 0.11
C ASP A 69 -22.62 -13.03 -0.63
N TYR A 70 -22.92 -11.74 -0.77
CA TYR A 70 -21.99 -10.75 -1.32
C TYR A 70 -20.73 -10.64 -0.48
N ALA A 71 -20.84 -10.54 0.86
CA ALA A 71 -19.69 -10.45 1.75
C ALA A 71 -18.77 -11.68 1.61
N TRP A 72 -19.37 -12.88 1.52
CA TRP A 72 -18.63 -14.12 1.32
C TRP A 72 -17.95 -14.19 -0.06
N ALA A 73 -18.69 -13.84 -1.13
CA ALA A 73 -18.16 -13.82 -2.49
C ALA A 73 -17.02 -12.80 -2.65
N TYR A 74 -17.22 -11.58 -2.12
CA TYR A 74 -16.22 -10.54 -2.13
C TYR A 74 -15.00 -10.92 -1.28
N GLY A 75 -15.21 -11.48 -0.09
CA GLY A 75 -14.13 -11.99 0.77
C GLY A 75 -13.26 -13.02 0.06
N LYS A 76 -13.86 -13.99 -0.63
CA LYS A 76 -13.14 -14.98 -1.47
C LYS A 76 -12.43 -14.34 -2.66
N ALA A 77 -12.91 -13.21 -3.18
CA ALA A 77 -12.23 -12.50 -4.26
C ALA A 77 -11.01 -11.70 -3.77
N ILE A 78 -10.98 -11.26 -2.50
CA ILE A 78 -9.94 -10.35 -1.99
C ILE A 78 -9.00 -10.95 -0.94
N TRP A 79 -9.25 -12.16 -0.41
CA TRP A 79 -8.48 -12.71 0.71
C TRP A 79 -6.96 -12.74 0.45
N GLN A 80 -6.53 -13.08 -0.76
CA GLN A 80 -5.10 -13.09 -1.12
C GLN A 80 -4.49 -11.68 -1.03
N ALA A 81 -5.24 -10.67 -1.46
CA ALA A 81 -4.80 -9.27 -1.36
C ALA A 81 -4.79 -8.79 0.09
N MET A 82 -5.73 -9.23 0.92
CA MET A 82 -5.74 -8.91 2.36
C MET A 82 -4.55 -9.53 3.09
N VAL A 83 -4.28 -10.82 2.85
CA VAL A 83 -3.12 -11.53 3.41
C VAL A 83 -1.83 -10.84 2.96
N LEU A 84 -1.70 -10.53 1.67
CA LEU A 84 -0.54 -9.79 1.17
C LEU A 84 -0.40 -8.41 1.82
N GLY A 85 -1.49 -7.66 1.98
CA GLY A 85 -1.48 -6.35 2.64
C GLY A 85 -0.99 -6.43 4.09
N LEU A 86 -1.44 -7.43 4.84
CA LEU A 86 -1.00 -7.68 6.22
C LEU A 86 0.47 -8.12 6.28
N LEU A 87 0.88 -8.99 5.36
CA LEU A 87 2.29 -9.41 5.22
C LEU A 87 3.18 -8.23 4.87
N LEU A 88 2.76 -7.35 3.95
CA LEU A 88 3.52 -6.16 3.60
C LEU A 88 3.58 -5.15 4.75
N GLY A 89 2.48 -4.93 5.47
CA GLY A 89 2.47 -4.03 6.63
C GLY A 89 3.40 -4.50 7.74
N SER A 90 3.33 -5.79 8.10
CA SER A 90 4.25 -6.38 9.07
C SER A 90 5.70 -6.37 8.56
N ALA A 91 5.93 -6.63 7.26
CA ALA A 91 7.26 -6.57 6.66
C ALA A 91 7.86 -5.15 6.66
N VAL A 92 7.06 -4.11 6.44
CA VAL A 92 7.51 -2.71 6.60
C VAL A 92 8.04 -2.47 8.02
N GLN A 93 7.30 -2.93 9.03
CA GLN A 93 7.71 -2.76 10.43
C GLN A 93 8.81 -3.71 10.90
N ALA A 94 9.02 -4.86 10.23
CA ALA A 94 10.03 -5.83 10.65
C ALA A 94 11.36 -5.68 9.88
N LEU A 95 11.29 -5.38 8.58
CA LEU A 95 12.40 -5.50 7.64
C LEU A 95 12.99 -4.14 7.21
N LEU A 96 12.17 -3.11 7.02
CA LEU A 96 12.68 -1.81 6.58
C LEU A 96 13.45 -1.13 7.72
N PRO A 97 14.52 -0.37 7.44
CA PRO A 97 15.09 0.51 8.45
C PRO A 97 14.30 1.81 8.57
N ALA A 98 14.04 2.27 9.80
CA ALA A 98 13.25 3.48 10.06
C ALA A 98 13.85 4.73 9.39
N HIS A 99 15.19 4.87 9.41
CA HIS A 99 15.87 6.00 8.77
C HIS A 99 15.69 6.07 7.23
N TRP A 100 15.43 4.93 6.56
CA TRP A 100 15.14 4.94 5.12
C TRP A 100 13.74 5.45 4.85
N VAL A 101 12.76 4.96 5.61
CA VAL A 101 11.36 5.38 5.51
C VAL A 101 11.25 6.88 5.85
N ALA A 102 11.85 7.31 6.95
CA ALA A 102 11.90 8.72 7.34
C ALA A 102 12.57 9.59 6.26
N ARG A 103 13.67 9.14 5.65
CA ARG A 103 14.34 9.90 4.59
C ARG A 103 13.48 10.02 3.32
N ALA A 104 12.79 8.95 2.91
CA ALA A 104 12.00 8.94 1.68
C ALA A 104 10.62 9.59 1.85
N LEU A 105 9.97 9.39 3.00
CA LEU A 105 8.56 9.73 3.22
C LEU A 105 8.34 10.67 4.41
N GLY A 106 9.33 10.89 5.27
CA GLY A 106 9.19 11.66 6.51
C GLY A 106 9.19 13.18 6.34
N GLY A 107 9.65 13.70 5.19
CA GLY A 107 9.67 15.14 4.94
C GLY A 107 8.26 15.76 4.92
N THR A 108 8.15 17.03 5.30
CA THR A 108 6.88 17.80 5.27
C THR A 108 6.63 18.52 3.93
N GLY A 109 7.57 18.43 2.98
CA GLY A 109 7.43 19.02 1.66
C GLY A 109 6.59 18.19 0.69
N PHE A 110 6.50 18.65 -0.56
CA PHE A 110 5.85 17.90 -1.64
C PHE A 110 6.58 16.59 -1.99
N GLY A 111 7.91 16.53 -1.78
CA GLY A 111 8.71 15.36 -2.12
C GLY A 111 8.26 14.06 -1.43
N SER A 112 7.85 14.11 -0.16
CA SER A 112 7.33 12.93 0.55
C SER A 112 5.96 12.49 0.05
N VAL A 113 5.11 13.45 -0.34
CA VAL A 113 3.80 13.23 -0.96
C VAL A 113 3.97 12.57 -2.33
N ALA A 114 4.90 13.10 -3.14
CA ALA A 114 5.26 12.55 -4.43
C ALA A 114 5.78 11.11 -4.29
N ALA A 115 6.73 10.88 -3.39
CA ALA A 115 7.26 9.55 -3.11
C ALA A 115 6.16 8.58 -2.64
N GLY A 116 5.27 9.01 -1.73
CA GLY A 116 4.15 8.21 -1.25
C GLY A 116 3.19 7.81 -2.37
N GLY A 117 2.76 8.78 -3.17
CA GLY A 117 1.86 8.54 -4.31
C GLY A 117 2.47 7.63 -5.38
N LEU A 118 3.75 7.79 -5.69
CA LEU A 118 4.45 6.94 -6.67
C LEU A 118 4.63 5.50 -6.16
N LEU A 119 4.99 5.33 -4.89
CA LEU A 119 5.11 4.00 -4.27
C LEU A 119 3.78 3.24 -4.22
N ALA A 120 2.65 3.93 -4.30
CA ALA A 120 1.33 3.32 -4.30
C ALA A 120 0.90 2.72 -5.63
N LEU A 121 1.45 3.20 -6.76
CA LEU A 121 1.02 2.81 -8.10
C LEU A 121 1.15 1.29 -8.35
N PRO A 122 2.24 0.60 -7.95
CA PRO A 122 2.35 -0.84 -8.14
C PRO A 122 1.42 -1.66 -7.24
N GLY A 123 0.93 -1.06 -6.15
CA GLY A 123 0.15 -1.76 -5.12
C GLY A 123 -1.24 -2.19 -5.59
N MET A 124 -1.94 -1.34 -6.35
CA MET A 124 -3.31 -1.59 -6.84
C MET A 124 -4.23 -2.15 -5.73
N MET A 125 -4.09 -1.63 -4.52
CA MET A 125 -4.76 -2.15 -3.33
C MET A 125 -6.04 -1.37 -3.00
N CYS A 126 -7.01 -2.04 -2.38
CA CYS A 126 -8.12 -1.34 -1.73
C CYS A 126 -7.61 -0.60 -0.49
N THR A 127 -8.38 0.38 -0.03
CA THR A 127 -8.12 1.08 1.24
C THR A 127 -7.95 0.10 2.41
N CYS A 128 -8.73 -0.99 2.41
CA CYS A 128 -8.64 -2.08 3.37
C CYS A 128 -7.28 -2.79 3.42
N CYS A 129 -6.71 -3.11 2.26
CA CYS A 129 -5.44 -3.85 2.17
C CYS A 129 -4.22 -2.92 2.35
N ALA A 130 -4.36 -1.64 1.99
CA ALA A 130 -3.30 -0.65 2.15
C ALA A 130 -3.18 -0.14 3.60
N ALA A 131 -4.23 -0.22 4.42
CA ALA A 131 -4.23 0.31 5.78
C ALA A 131 -3.12 -0.26 6.69
N PRO A 132 -2.86 -1.58 6.75
CA PRO A 132 -1.74 -2.11 7.53
C PRO A 132 -0.36 -1.62 7.07
N VAL A 133 -0.19 -1.43 5.76
CA VAL A 133 1.05 -0.88 5.17
C VAL A 133 1.23 0.57 5.58
N VAL A 134 0.17 1.37 5.49
CA VAL A 134 0.17 2.77 5.91
C VAL A 134 0.48 2.91 7.41
N ALA A 135 -0.13 2.07 8.25
CA ALA A 135 0.18 2.02 9.68
C ALA A 135 1.67 1.72 9.92
N GLY A 136 2.21 0.69 9.25
CA GLY A 136 3.63 0.37 9.31
C GLY A 136 4.54 1.49 8.81
N LEU A 137 4.16 2.24 7.78
CA LEU A 137 4.91 3.41 7.32
C LEU A 137 4.87 4.54 8.36
N ARG A 138 3.72 4.78 9.00
CA ARG A 138 3.53 5.82 10.03
C ARG A 138 4.30 5.53 11.32
N GLU A 139 4.37 4.27 11.74
CA GLU A 139 5.23 3.84 12.85
C GLU A 139 6.72 4.01 12.56
N ARG A 140 7.09 4.22 11.30
CA ARG A 140 8.47 4.40 10.83
C ARG A 140 8.73 5.82 10.35
N ASP A 141 8.02 6.78 10.94
CA ASP A 141 8.14 8.22 10.72
C ASP A 141 7.88 8.68 9.28
N ALA A 142 7.10 7.95 8.47
CA ALA A 142 6.55 8.53 7.24
C ALA A 142 5.65 9.72 7.58
N SER A 143 5.72 10.83 6.85
CA SER A 143 4.89 12.01 7.07
C SER A 143 3.39 11.71 6.89
N PRO A 144 2.49 12.45 7.57
CA PRO A 144 1.05 12.26 7.41
C PRO A 144 0.60 12.38 5.95
N GLY A 145 1.10 13.38 5.23
CA GLY A 145 0.79 13.61 3.82
C GLY A 145 1.38 12.56 2.89
N GLY A 146 2.62 12.10 3.13
CA GLY A 146 3.24 11.02 2.36
C GLY A 146 2.51 9.68 2.55
N ALA A 147 2.15 9.36 3.78
CA ALA A 147 1.38 8.16 4.11
C ALA A 147 -0.05 8.22 3.52
N LEU A 148 -0.70 9.38 3.58
CA LEU A 148 -2.02 9.59 2.98
C LEU A 148 -1.96 9.49 1.45
N ALA A 149 -0.95 10.07 0.82
CA ALA A 149 -0.75 9.97 -0.62
C ALA A 149 -0.53 8.51 -1.04
N PHE A 150 0.22 7.73 -0.26
CA PHE A 150 0.34 6.29 -0.50
C PHE A 150 -1.00 5.57 -0.37
N TRP A 151 -1.80 5.92 0.64
CA TRP A 151 -3.09 5.28 0.90
C TRP A 151 -4.12 5.56 -0.20
N LEU A 152 -4.29 6.84 -0.57
CA LEU A 152 -5.20 7.27 -1.61
C LEU A 152 -4.72 6.87 -3.02
N GLY A 153 -3.41 6.93 -3.27
CA GLY A 153 -2.81 6.58 -4.56
C GLY A 153 -3.12 5.14 -4.97
N ASN A 154 -3.17 4.21 -4.01
CA ASN A 154 -3.42 2.78 -4.27
C ASN A 154 -4.79 2.52 -4.92
N THR A 155 -5.80 3.32 -4.59
CA THR A 155 -7.17 3.18 -5.08
C THR A 155 -7.48 4.14 -6.22
N VAL A 156 -7.16 5.42 -6.03
CA VAL A 156 -7.53 6.50 -6.94
C VAL A 156 -6.73 6.41 -8.24
N LEU A 157 -5.41 6.21 -8.13
CA LEU A 157 -4.46 6.13 -9.24
C LEU A 157 -4.15 4.70 -9.67
N ASN A 158 -5.01 3.75 -9.33
CA ASN A 158 -4.84 2.34 -9.66
C ASN A 158 -4.74 2.15 -11.19
N PRO A 159 -3.58 1.73 -11.72
CA PRO A 159 -3.38 1.61 -13.17
C PRO A 159 -4.33 0.61 -13.82
N ALA A 160 -4.62 -0.54 -13.19
CA ALA A 160 -5.58 -1.51 -13.73
C ALA A 160 -6.99 -0.90 -13.82
N ALA A 161 -7.42 -0.15 -12.80
CA ALA A 161 -8.73 0.51 -12.82
C ALA A 161 -8.81 1.58 -13.92
N LEU A 162 -7.74 2.36 -14.13
CA LEU A 162 -7.67 3.35 -15.20
C LEU A 162 -7.73 2.68 -16.58
N VAL A 163 -7.01 1.58 -16.77
CA VAL A 163 -7.00 0.82 -18.03
C VAL A 163 -8.38 0.21 -18.31
N PHE A 164 -8.97 -0.48 -17.34
CA PHE A 164 -10.28 -1.10 -17.53
C PHE A 164 -11.38 -0.06 -17.76
N MET A 165 -11.34 1.06 -17.04
CA MET A 165 -12.28 2.17 -17.25
C MET A 165 -12.15 2.75 -18.66
N GLY A 166 -10.93 2.83 -19.18
CA GLY A 166 -10.68 3.27 -20.54
C GLY A 166 -11.28 2.39 -21.60
N PHE A 167 -11.10 1.07 -21.48
CA PHE A 167 -11.67 0.12 -22.43
C PHE A 167 -13.19 0.01 -22.31
N VAL A 168 -13.76 0.04 -21.09
CA VAL A 168 -15.19 -0.23 -20.87
C VAL A 168 -16.05 1.04 -21.01
N LEU A 169 -15.63 2.14 -20.39
CA LEU A 169 -16.42 3.38 -20.32
C LEU A 169 -15.90 4.45 -21.31
N GLY A 170 -14.67 4.30 -21.79
CA GLY A 170 -14.01 5.21 -22.72
C GLY A 170 -12.89 6.02 -22.07
N TRP A 171 -11.85 6.34 -22.86
CA TRP A 171 -10.65 7.01 -22.37
C TRP A 171 -10.88 8.41 -21.80
N HIS A 172 -11.94 9.12 -22.21
CA HIS A 172 -12.30 10.43 -21.65
C HIS A 172 -12.59 10.35 -20.15
N TRP A 173 -13.32 9.32 -19.71
CA TRP A 173 -13.67 9.11 -18.30
C TRP A 173 -12.46 8.65 -17.48
N SER A 174 -11.61 7.80 -18.06
CA SER A 174 -10.35 7.39 -17.43
C SER A 174 -9.40 8.58 -17.26
N ALA A 175 -9.27 9.44 -18.27
CA ALA A 175 -8.48 10.66 -18.20
C ALA A 175 -9.00 11.63 -17.14
N LEU A 176 -10.32 11.83 -17.06
CA LEU A 176 -10.95 12.65 -16.02
C LEU A 176 -10.60 12.12 -14.63
N ARG A 177 -10.76 10.81 -14.41
CA ARG A 177 -10.38 10.15 -13.14
C ARG A 177 -8.90 10.34 -12.83
N LEU A 178 -8.02 10.21 -13.83
CA LEU A 178 -6.58 10.39 -13.64
C LEU A 178 -6.25 11.81 -13.22
N VAL A 179 -6.77 12.83 -13.92
CA VAL A 179 -6.49 14.24 -13.62
C VAL A 179 -7.00 14.63 -12.24
N LEU A 180 -8.28 14.35 -11.96
CA LEU A 180 -8.86 14.63 -10.65
C LEU A 180 -8.19 13.81 -9.55
N GLY A 181 -7.81 12.57 -9.86
CA GLY A 181 -7.14 11.68 -8.92
C GLY A 181 -5.74 12.15 -8.56
N VAL A 182 -4.95 12.62 -9.54
CA VAL A 182 -3.62 13.21 -9.32
C VAL A 182 -3.77 14.47 -8.47
N ALA A 183 -4.71 15.35 -8.83
CA ALA A 183 -4.99 16.56 -8.05
C ALA A 183 -5.39 16.23 -6.61
N MET A 184 -6.24 15.21 -6.41
CA MET A 184 -6.67 14.78 -5.08
C MET A 184 -5.52 14.17 -4.27
N VAL A 185 -4.81 13.18 -4.80
CA VAL A 185 -3.76 12.45 -4.07
C VAL A 185 -2.63 13.38 -3.67
N PHE A 186 -2.10 14.15 -4.62
CA PHE A 186 -0.97 15.04 -4.35
C PHE A 186 -1.41 16.34 -3.67
N GLY A 187 -2.57 16.89 -4.03
CA GLY A 187 -3.09 18.12 -3.42
C GLY A 187 -3.50 17.93 -1.96
N VAL A 188 -4.29 16.90 -1.65
CA VAL A 188 -4.70 16.61 -0.27
C VAL A 188 -3.50 16.16 0.56
N GLY A 189 -2.63 15.31 0.03
CA GLY A 189 -1.41 14.90 0.74
C GLY A 189 -0.50 16.09 1.06
N TYR A 190 -0.33 17.03 0.11
CA TYR A 190 0.43 18.26 0.35
C TYR A 190 -0.25 19.18 1.36
N LEU A 191 -1.57 19.37 1.26
CA LEU A 191 -2.34 20.15 2.22
C LEU A 191 -2.22 19.57 3.63
N ILE A 192 -2.34 18.25 3.79
CA ILE A 192 -2.19 17.58 5.09
C ILE A 192 -0.78 17.77 5.65
N ASN A 193 0.25 17.70 4.82
CA ASN A 193 1.61 18.01 5.27
C ASN A 193 1.77 19.47 5.74
N ARG A 194 1.08 20.42 5.08
CA ARG A 194 1.06 21.83 5.52
C ARG A 194 0.29 22.02 6.82
N LEU A 195 -0.87 21.36 6.98
CA LEU A 195 -1.72 21.48 8.16
C LEU A 195 -1.12 20.76 9.38
N ALA A 196 -0.48 19.61 9.16
CA ALA A 196 0.32 18.93 10.18
C ALA A 196 1.68 19.64 10.43
N GLY A 197 1.99 20.68 9.65
CA GLY A 197 3.30 21.29 9.48
C GLY A 197 3.69 22.35 10.50
N ALA A 198 3.83 21.97 11.78
CA ALA A 198 4.66 22.72 12.73
C ALA A 198 5.91 21.97 13.22
N GLN A 199 6.07 20.67 12.90
CA GLN A 199 7.31 19.93 13.21
C GLN A 199 7.92 19.36 11.94
N THR A 200 8.63 20.21 11.21
CA THR A 200 9.56 19.78 10.15
C THR A 200 10.63 18.90 10.78
N ARG A 201 10.42 17.58 10.82
CA ARG A 201 11.51 16.64 11.10
C ARG A 201 12.33 16.53 9.82
N VAL A 202 13.21 17.50 9.60
CA VAL A 202 14.37 17.25 8.75
C VAL A 202 15.03 16.02 9.36
N VAL A 203 15.26 14.97 8.56
CA VAL A 203 16.06 13.82 9.01
C VAL A 203 17.49 14.30 9.12
N ASP A 204 17.78 15.01 10.19
CA ASP A 204 19.11 15.40 10.59
C ASP A 204 19.86 14.17 11.15
N ASP A 205 21.17 14.33 11.32
CA ASP A 205 22.00 13.22 11.78
C ASP A 205 21.65 12.80 13.23
N ALA A 206 21.06 13.69 14.03
CA ALA A 206 20.61 13.39 15.38
C ALA A 206 19.37 12.47 15.40
N LEU A 207 18.35 12.77 14.58
CA LEU A 207 17.18 11.91 14.39
C LEU A 207 17.59 10.57 13.77
N ARG A 208 18.48 10.60 12.77
CA ARG A 208 19.03 9.37 12.19
C ARG A 208 19.74 8.52 13.24
N ALA A 209 20.60 9.11 14.06
CA ALA A 209 21.31 8.42 15.14
C ALA A 209 20.34 7.83 16.16
N ARG A 210 19.29 8.57 16.54
CA ARG A 210 18.22 8.07 17.43
C ARG A 210 17.48 6.88 16.83
N LEU A 211 17.01 6.98 15.57
CA LEU A 211 16.29 5.90 14.90
C LEU A 211 17.17 4.66 14.73
N VAL A 212 18.46 4.83 14.43
CA VAL A 212 19.42 3.73 14.35
C VAL A 212 19.65 3.09 15.72
N ALA A 213 19.80 3.89 16.78
CA ALA A 213 19.99 3.40 18.15
C ALA A 213 18.74 2.67 18.67
N GLU A 214 17.54 3.22 18.48
CA GLU A 214 16.28 2.57 18.82
C GLU A 214 16.11 1.24 18.08
N GLN A 215 16.47 1.21 16.79
CA GLN A 215 16.38 -0.01 15.99
C GLN A 215 17.44 -1.05 16.37
N ALA A 216 18.64 -0.64 16.78
CA ALA A 216 19.67 -1.53 17.32
C ALA A 216 19.26 -2.13 18.67
N ALA A 217 18.65 -1.32 19.55
CA ALA A 217 18.10 -1.76 20.84
C ALA A 217 16.92 -2.73 20.67
N ALA A 218 16.18 -2.66 19.56
CA ALA A 218 15.05 -3.53 19.28
C ALA A 218 15.43 -4.97 18.88
N GLY A 219 16.72 -5.27 18.66
CA GLY A 219 17.22 -6.62 18.36
C GLY A 219 17.02 -7.05 16.90
N ASN A 220 17.11 -8.36 16.63
CA ASN A 220 16.99 -8.91 15.27
C ASN A 220 15.55 -8.82 14.72
N ALA A 221 15.38 -9.02 13.41
CA ALA A 221 14.09 -8.86 12.73
C ALA A 221 12.97 -9.72 13.33
N PHE A 222 13.31 -10.93 13.79
CA PHE A 222 12.38 -11.87 14.41
C PHE A 222 11.89 -11.39 15.78
N VAL A 223 12.79 -10.89 16.64
CA VAL A 223 12.44 -10.31 17.94
C VAL A 223 11.59 -9.06 17.78
N ARG A 224 11.89 -8.21 16.79
CA ARG A 224 11.04 -7.05 16.46
C ARG A 224 9.64 -7.46 16.05
N TRP A 225 9.52 -8.44 15.16
CA TRP A 225 8.24 -8.98 14.73
C TRP A 225 7.41 -9.54 15.90
N MET A 226 8.03 -10.29 16.82
CA MET A 226 7.33 -10.80 18.01
C MET A 226 6.87 -9.71 18.99
N ARG A 227 7.55 -8.55 19.04
CA ARG A 227 7.12 -7.42 19.88
C ARG A 227 5.93 -6.69 19.27
N ILE A 228 5.89 -6.56 17.94
CA ILE A 228 4.76 -5.95 17.21
C ILE A 228 3.46 -6.73 17.48
N SER A 229 3.51 -8.07 17.49
CA SER A 229 2.33 -8.91 17.76
C SER A 229 1.82 -8.87 19.21
N ARG A 230 2.52 -8.16 20.11
CA ARG A 230 2.19 -8.06 21.55
C ARG A 230 1.79 -6.65 21.99
N ALA A 231 1.90 -5.66 21.11
CA ALA A 231 1.52 -4.27 21.34
C ALA A 231 0.10 -4.03 20.84
#